data_AF-A0A3N5LYL0-F1
#
_entry.id   AF-A0A3N5LYL0-F1
#
_cell.length_a   1.000
_cell.length_b   1.000
_cell.length_c   1.000
_cell.angle_alpha   90.00
_cell.angle_beta   90.00
_cell.angle_gamma   90.00
#
_symmetry.space_group_name_H-M   'P 1'
#
loop_
_entity.id
_entity.type
_entity.pdbx_description
1 polymer ?
#
loop_
_entity_poly.entity_id
_entity_poly.type
_entity_poly.pdbx_seq_one_letter_code
_entity_poly.pdbx_strand_id
1 'polypeptide(L)' 'MDPAFGKTWFRIAFFITLLAAVILPFQKPGTAEFVVSVLTLGIGLVFLLLIVIIVRRSGGS' A
#
# COMPACT_ATOMS: atom_id res chain seq x y z
N MET A 1 7.79 6.95 -19.16
CA MET A 1 8.04 6.62 -17.74
C MET A 1 9.05 5.50 -17.74
N ASP A 2 10.19 5.62 -17.04
CA ASP A 2 11.11 4.50 -16.92
C ASP A 2 10.37 3.34 -16.19
N PRO A 3 10.18 2.17 -16.84
CA PRO A 3 9.45 1.06 -16.25
C PRO A 3 10.05 0.58 -14.91
N ALA A 4 11.35 0.79 -14.70
CA ALA A 4 12.03 0.44 -13.45
C ALA A 4 11.60 1.35 -12.30
N PHE A 5 11.32 2.63 -12.57
CA PHE A 5 10.85 3.58 -11.55
C PHE A 5 9.47 3.16 -11.02
N GLY A 6 8.50 2.90 -11.90
CA GLY A 6 7.15 2.48 -11.50
C GLY A 6 7.14 1.17 -10.72
N LYS A 7 7.94 0.19 -11.14
CA LYS A 7 8.06 -1.12 -10.46
C LYS A 7 8.71 -1.00 -9.07
N THR A 8 9.69 -0.10 -8.92
CA THR A 8 10.35 0.15 -7.62
C THR A 8 9.40 0.80 -6.62
N TRP A 9 8.69 1.86 -7.02
CA TRP A 9 7.72 2.53 -6.15
C TRP A 9 6.54 1.64 -5.77
N PHE A 10 6.06 0.79 -6.68
CA PHE A 10 5.05 -0.23 -6.36
C PHE A 10 5.54 -1.19 -5.27
N ARG A 11 6.78 -1.68 -5.38
CA ARG A 11 7.38 -2.57 -4.38
C ARG A 11 7.46 -1.93 -3.02
N ILE A 12 7.86 -0.65 -2.96
CA ILE A 12 7.94 0.11 -1.71
C ILE A 12 6.55 0.30 -1.10
N ALA A 13 5.58 0.76 -1.89
CA ALA A 13 4.20 0.95 -1.43
C ALA A 13 3.58 -0.38 -0.94
N PHE A 14 3.81 -1.47 -1.68
CA PHE A 14 3.37 -2.80 -1.28
C PHE A 14 3.99 -3.23 0.04
N PHE A 15 5.31 -3.07 0.20
CA PHE A 15 6.02 -3.46 1.40
C PHE A 15 5.53 -2.70 2.64
N ILE A 16 5.35 -1.38 2.53
CA ILE A 16 4.82 -0.54 3.62
C ILE A 16 3.40 -0.98 3.98
N THR A 17 2.54 -1.20 2.99
CA THR A 17 1.16 -1.64 3.21
C THR A 17 1.11 -3.02 3.88
N LEU A 18 1.96 -3.95 3.43
CA LEU A 18 2.06 -5.30 3.98
C LEU A 18 2.52 -5.27 5.44
N LEU A 19 3.56 -4.49 5.75
CA LEU A 19 4.05 -4.35 7.13
C LEU A 19 2.99 -3.73 8.03
N ALA A 20 2.29 -2.69 7.58
CA ALA A 20 1.19 -2.10 8.32
C ALA A 20 0.09 -3.14 8.60
N ALA A 21 -0.27 -3.97 7.62
CA ALA A 21 -1.26 -5.03 7.78
C ALA A 21 -0.84 -6.09 8.80
N VAL A 22 0.45 -6.47 8.81
CA VAL A 22 0.99 -7.49 9.73
C VAL A 22 1.07 -6.96 11.15
N ILE A 23 1.45 -5.70 11.35
CA ILE A 23 1.64 -5.12 12.69
C ILE A 23 0.30 -4.80 13.37
N LEU A 24 -0.71 -4.39 12.61
CA LEU A 24 -2.02 -3.97 13.11
C LEU A 24 -2.71 -4.97 14.07
N PRO A 25 -2.74 -6.30 13.83
CA PRO A 25 -3.31 -7.25 14.78
C PRO A 25 -2.53 -7.39 16.10
N PHE A 26 -1.28 -6.96 16.16
CA PHE A 26 -0.46 -6.98 17.39
C PHE A 26 -0.59 -5.68 18.20
N GLN A 27 -1.21 -4.64 17.65
CA GLN A 27 -1.40 -3.37 18.33
C GLN A 27 -2.65 -3.40 19.22
N LYS A 28 -2.56 -2.74 20.39
CA LYS A 28 -3.70 -2.61 21.29
C LYS A 28 -4.72 -1.64 20.71
N PRO A 29 -5.99 -2.05 20.54
CA PRO A 29 -7.02 -1.15 20.05
C PRO A 29 -7.23 0.00 21.06
N GLY A 30 -7.39 1.22 20.54
CA GLY A 30 -7.57 2.44 21.33
C GLY A 30 -6.29 3.26 21.57
N THR A 31 -5.13 2.83 21.07
CA THR A 31 -3.91 3.64 21.09
C THR A 31 -3.76 4.50 19.83
N ALA A 32 -2.98 5.58 19.93
CA ALA A 32 -2.64 6.40 18.77
C ALA A 32 -1.93 5.59 17.66
N GLU A 33 -1.10 4.62 18.06
CA GLU A 33 -0.38 3.72 17.14
C GLU A 33 -1.35 2.89 16.29
N PHE A 34 -2.43 2.37 16.88
CA PHE A 34 -3.46 1.62 16.16
C PHE A 34 -4.12 2.49 15.08
N VAL A 35 -4.51 3.73 15.43
CA VAL A 35 -5.15 4.66 14.49
C VAL A 35 -4.21 4.98 13.33
N VAL A 36 -2.94 5.27 13.61
CA VAL A 36 -1.94 5.57 12.57
C VAL A 36 -1.71 4.37 11.66
N SER A 37 -1.62 3.15 12.19
CA SER A 37 -1.47 1.94 11.38
C SER A 37 -2.68 1.67 10.50
N VAL A 38 -3.90 1.85 11.02
CA VAL A 38 -5.15 1.71 10.24
C VAL A 38 -5.17 2.70 9.08
N LEU A 39 -4.84 3.98 9.33
CA LEU A 39 -4.81 5.01 8.29
C LEU A 39 -3.72 4.70 7.25
N THR A 40 -2.54 4.30 7.69
CA THR A 40 -1.42 3.93 6.82
C THR A 40 -1.79 2.74 5.94
N LEU A 41 -2.43 1.72 6.52
CA LEU A 41 -2.92 0.56 5.78
C LEU A 41 -3.96 0.97 4.74
N GLY A 42 -4.93 1.82 5.11
CA GLY A 42 -5.95 2.33 4.20
C GLY A 42 -5.35 3.09 3.01
N ILE A 43 -4.42 4.02 3.26
CA ILE A 43 -3.73 4.79 2.22
C ILE A 43 -2.93 3.85 1.30
N GLY A 44 -2.20 2.90 1.88
CA GLY A 44 -1.42 1.91 1.15
C GLY A 44 -2.28 1.04 0.24
N LEU A 45 -3.42 0.56 0.72
CA LEU A 45 -4.39 -0.20 -0.07
C LEU A 45 -4.97 0.61 -1.22
N VAL A 46 -5.33 1.88 -0.99
CA VAL A 46 -5.82 2.78 -2.05
C VAL A 46 -4.75 2.95 -3.13
N PHE A 47 -3.50 3.22 -2.75
CA PHE A 47 -2.39 3.35 -3.70
C PHE A 47 -2.15 2.07 -4.50
N LEU A 48 -2.14 0.91 -3.84
CA LEU A 48 -2.01 -0.39 -4.51
C LEU A 48 -3.15 -0.62 -5.51
N LEU A 49 -4.40 -0.34 -5.11
CA LEU A 49 -5.57 -0.41 -5.99
C LEU A 49 -5.41 0.47 -7.22
N LEU A 50 -4.98 1.72 -7.04
CA LEU A 50 -4.75 2.65 -8.14
C LEU A 50 -3.67 2.13 -9.10
N ILE A 51 -2.54 1.64 -8.58
CA ILE A 51 -1.46 1.10 -9.42
C ILE A 51 -1.95 -0.14 -10.18
N VAL A 52 -2.67 -1.05 -9.52
CA VAL A 52 -3.25 -2.24 -10.16
C VAL A 52 -4.22 -1.85 -11.27
N ILE A 53 -5.09 -0.85 -11.04
CA ILE A 53 -6.04 -0.35 -12.04
C ILE A 53 -5.30 0.27 -13.24
N ILE A 54 -4.29 1.10 -12.98
CA ILE A 54 -3.49 1.76 -14.03
C ILE A 54 -2.75 0.72 -14.87
N VAL A 55 -2.08 -0.24 -14.24
CA VAL A 55 -1.36 -1.31 -14.93
C VAL A 55 -2.32 -2.18 -15.75
N ARG A 56 -3.48 -2.56 -15.18
CA ARG A 56 -4.50 -3.34 -15.91
C ARG A 56 -5.07 -2.59 -17.11
N ARG A 57 -5.28 -1.27 -17.00
CA ARG A 57 -5.80 -0.45 -18.11
C ARG A 57 -4.73 -0.17 -19.16
N SER A 58 -3.46 -0.08 -18.75
CA SER A 58 -2.32 0.18 -19.65
C SER A 58 -1.89 -1.07 -20.44
N GLY A 59 -2.00 -2.27 -19.86
CA GLY A 59 -1.66 -3.53 -20.53
C GLY A 59 -2.72 -4.08 -21.51
N GLY A 60 -3.76 -3.29 -21.82
CA GLY A 60 -4.88 -3.69 -22.69
C GLY A 60 -4.98 -2.88 -23.99
N SER A 61 -3.93 -2.16 -24.41
CA SER A 61 -3.84 -1.47 -25.71
C SER A 61 -2.65 -1.97 -26.51
#